data_AF-A0A958A3J7-F1
#
_entry.id   AF-A0A958A3J7-F1
#
_cell.length_a   1.000
_cell.length_b   1.000
_cell.length_c   1.000
_cell.angle_alpha   90.00
_cell.angle_beta   90.00
_cell.angle_gamma   90.00
#
_symmetry.space_group_name_H-M   'P 1'
#
loop_
_entity.id
_entity.type
_entity.pdbx_description
1 polymer ?
#
loop_
_entity_poly.entity_id
_entity_poly.type
_entity_poly.pdbx_seq_one_letter_code
_entity_poly.pdbx_strand_id
1 'polypeptide(L)'
;MSEPGGLLAFLVVSLVFPLGWSQLRPNQVDHSDRLYPLTGMVRFLYFTGIPYLAVLLGLITLEQLGLTGLAYFNLIDWQANLFLELQQAVTLLLLNWLLDSGLAIVAGGSALIILVAFRWGLVQAGVRWPPRDLAVVDIIYLALHWAFYRAIFWAATGDLYLGVVLGSAAVILEWVLMAKMRNQTLLSQTTLLNAVILILTAAAFFYSPNLWLLLPFHWAMAVVMARPVYVLAHLG
;
A
#
# COMPACT_ATOMS: atom_id res chain seq x y z
N MET A 1 -15.38 -19.71 -7.03
CA MET A 1 -14.52 -19.69 -5.84
C MET A 1 -13.13 -20.08 -6.30
N SER A 2 -12.12 -19.24 -6.06
CA SER A 2 -10.74 -19.58 -6.39
C SER A 2 -10.30 -20.79 -5.56
N GLU A 3 -9.46 -21.65 -6.13
CA GLU A 3 -8.92 -22.78 -5.38
C GLU A 3 -8.02 -22.24 -4.25
N PRO A 4 -8.24 -22.62 -2.99
CA PRO A 4 -7.49 -22.08 -1.85
C PRO A 4 -5.97 -22.29 -1.96
N GLY A 5 -5.53 -23.31 -2.72
CA GLY A 5 -4.12 -23.55 -3.01
C GLY A 5 -3.45 -22.42 -3.80
N GLY A 6 -4.17 -21.78 -4.72
CA GLY A 6 -3.63 -20.69 -5.54
C GLY A 6 -3.32 -19.44 -4.71
N LEU A 7 -4.24 -19.05 -3.82
CA LEU A 7 -4.05 -17.91 -2.91
C LEU A 7 -2.88 -18.13 -1.95
N LEU A 8 -2.76 -19.34 -1.39
CA LEU A 8 -1.66 -19.69 -0.51
C LEU A 8 -0.31 -19.63 -1.23
N ALA A 9 -0.23 -20.14 -2.46
CA ALA A 9 0.99 -20.09 -3.26
C ALA A 9 1.45 -18.64 -3.50
N PHE A 10 0.53 -17.75 -3.88
CA PHE A 10 0.85 -16.33 -4.05
C PHE A 10 1.30 -15.66 -2.75
N LEU A 11 0.63 -15.95 -1.63
CA LEU A 11 1.03 -15.44 -0.32
C LEU A 11 2.46 -15.88 0.04
N VAL A 12 2.79 -17.15 -0.18
CA VAL A 12 4.13 -17.69 0.08
C VAL A 12 5.17 -17.03 -0.83
N VAL A 13 4.89 -16.91 -2.13
CA VAL A 13 5.80 -16.23 -3.07
C VAL A 13 6.03 -14.78 -2.63
N SER A 14 4.99 -14.05 -2.27
CA SER A 14 5.10 -12.66 -1.80
C SER A 14 5.85 -12.52 -0.49
N LEU A 15 5.73 -13.48 0.45
CA LEU A 15 6.49 -13.46 1.69
C LEU A 15 7.96 -13.86 1.51
N VAL A 16 8.25 -14.79 0.59
CA VAL A 16 9.60 -15.31 0.35
C VAL A 16 10.42 -14.41 -0.55
N PHE A 17 9.79 -13.72 -1.51
CA PHE A 17 10.49 -12.88 -2.47
C PHE A 17 11.33 -11.76 -1.81
N PRO A 18 10.82 -10.99 -0.82
CA PRO A 18 11.63 -10.02 -0.07
C PRO A 18 12.85 -10.65 0.60
N LEU A 19 12.73 -11.89 1.08
CA LEU A 19 13.81 -12.62 1.73
C LEU A 19 14.94 -12.90 0.75
N GLY A 20 14.62 -13.49 -0.42
CA GLY A 20 15.60 -13.73 -1.48
C GLY A 20 16.19 -12.44 -2.03
N TRP A 21 15.36 -11.42 -2.28
CA TRP A 21 15.81 -10.12 -2.76
C TRP A 21 16.75 -9.42 -1.77
N SER A 22 16.46 -9.54 -0.47
CA SER A 22 17.28 -8.94 0.57
C SER A 22 18.70 -9.51 0.64
N GLN A 23 18.89 -10.77 0.26
CA GLN A 23 20.21 -11.42 0.19
C GLN A 23 20.99 -10.98 -1.05
N LEU A 24 20.30 -10.73 -2.16
CA LEU A 24 20.90 -10.30 -3.42
C LEU A 24 21.33 -8.83 -3.42
N ARG A 25 20.85 -8.03 -2.46
CA ARG A 25 21.22 -6.61 -2.34
C ARG A 25 22.40 -6.47 -1.38
N PRO A 26 23.61 -6.11 -1.86
CA PRO A 26 24.71 -5.76 -0.97
C PRO A 26 24.27 -4.67 0.01
N ASN A 27 24.63 -4.77 1.29
CA ASN A 27 24.31 -3.77 2.32
C ASN A 27 24.85 -2.36 2.02
N GLN A 28 25.68 -2.22 0.98
CA GLN A 28 26.25 -0.98 0.48
C GLN A 28 26.22 -0.99 -1.06
N VAL A 29 25.02 -0.96 -1.66
CA VAL A 29 24.95 -0.54 -3.07
C VAL A 29 25.23 0.96 -3.08
N ASP A 30 26.51 1.28 -3.24
CA ASP A 30 26.97 2.57 -3.72
C ASP A 30 26.08 2.99 -4.90
N HIS A 31 25.65 4.24 -4.94
CA HIS A 31 24.70 4.77 -5.93
C HIS A 31 25.24 4.72 -7.38
N SER A 32 26.33 4.00 -7.66
CA SER A 32 26.88 3.79 -8.98
C SER A 32 25.83 3.17 -9.92
N ASP A 33 25.40 3.98 -10.88
CA ASP A 33 24.21 3.90 -11.74
C ASP A 33 23.92 2.58 -12.50
N ARG A 34 24.79 1.57 -12.46
CA ARG A 34 24.68 0.40 -13.36
C ARG A 34 23.62 -0.64 -12.99
N LEU A 35 23.26 -0.77 -11.72
CA LEU A 35 22.24 -1.75 -11.26
C LEU A 35 20.86 -1.14 -11.00
N TYR A 36 20.72 0.17 -11.23
CA TYR A 36 19.47 0.90 -11.04
C TYR A 36 18.29 0.37 -11.90
N PRO A 37 18.46 0.11 -13.22
CA PRO A 37 17.33 -0.34 -14.05
C PRO A 37 16.84 -1.73 -13.66
N LEU A 38 17.76 -2.66 -13.36
CA LEU A 38 17.41 -4.01 -12.90
C LEU A 38 16.69 -3.98 -11.55
N THR A 39 17.18 -3.17 -10.61
CA THR A 39 16.52 -2.98 -9.30
C THR A 39 15.11 -2.41 -9.48
N GLY A 40 14.95 -1.40 -10.34
CA GLY A 40 13.65 -0.82 -10.66
C GLY A 40 12.68 -1.84 -11.26
N MET A 41 13.13 -2.63 -12.22
CA MET A 41 12.35 -3.66 -12.90
C MET A 41 11.89 -4.76 -11.93
N VAL A 42 12.80 -5.29 -11.09
CA VAL A 42 12.46 -6.30 -10.07
C VAL A 42 11.42 -5.75 -9.09
N ARG A 43 11.61 -4.51 -8.61
CA ARG A 43 10.65 -3.86 -7.69
C ARG A 43 9.29 -3.70 -8.36
N PHE A 44 9.25 -3.26 -9.61
CA PHE A 44 8.00 -3.14 -10.36
C PHE A 44 7.29 -4.48 -10.52
N LEU A 45 8.02 -5.54 -10.90
CA LEU A 45 7.45 -6.89 -11.03
C LEU A 45 6.93 -7.42 -9.69
N TYR A 46 7.61 -7.13 -8.59
CA TYR A 46 7.17 -7.54 -7.26
C TYR A 46 5.92 -6.78 -6.80
N PHE A 47 5.96 -5.44 -6.83
CA PHE A 47 4.91 -4.60 -6.26
C PHE A 47 3.68 -4.46 -7.15
N THR A 48 3.85 -4.56 -8.46
CA THR A 48 2.77 -4.40 -9.44
C THR A 48 2.50 -5.71 -10.19
N GLY A 49 3.56 -6.40 -10.61
CA GLY A 49 3.43 -7.61 -11.42
C GLY A 49 2.75 -8.77 -10.69
N ILE A 50 3.15 -9.08 -9.45
CA ILE A 50 2.53 -10.17 -8.67
C ILE A 50 1.04 -9.91 -8.39
N PRO A 51 0.62 -8.72 -7.88
CA PRO A 51 -0.80 -8.42 -7.71
C PRO A 51 -1.58 -8.48 -9.04
N TYR A 52 -1.00 -7.96 -10.12
CA TYR A 52 -1.63 -8.00 -11.44
C TYR A 52 -1.81 -9.43 -11.96
N LEU A 53 -0.82 -10.29 -11.81
CA LEU A 53 -0.92 -11.71 -12.16
C LEU A 53 -2.00 -12.41 -11.33
N ALA A 54 -2.13 -12.11 -10.04
CA ALA A 54 -3.19 -12.69 -9.21
C ALA A 54 -4.59 -12.30 -9.70
N VAL A 55 -4.77 -11.06 -10.21
CA VAL A 55 -6.01 -10.61 -10.84
C VAL A 55 -6.25 -11.35 -12.16
N LEU A 56 -5.24 -11.46 -13.03
CA LEU A 56 -5.36 -12.16 -14.32
C LEU A 56 -5.71 -13.65 -14.16
N LEU A 57 -5.20 -14.29 -13.11
CA LEU A 57 -5.51 -15.68 -12.77
C LEU A 57 -6.87 -15.84 -12.05
N GLY A 58 -7.60 -14.75 -11.80
CA GLY A 58 -8.88 -14.78 -11.10
C GLY A 58 -8.79 -15.18 -9.63
N LEU A 59 -7.62 -15.07 -9.01
CA LEU A 59 -7.41 -15.39 -7.59
C LEU A 59 -8.01 -14.30 -6.69
N ILE A 60 -7.86 -13.04 -7.11
CA ILE A 60 -8.43 -11.86 -6.47
C ILE A 60 -9.17 -11.00 -7.50
N THR A 61 -10.19 -10.26 -7.07
CA THR A 61 -10.89 -9.29 -7.92
C THR A 61 -10.23 -7.91 -7.87
N LEU A 62 -10.51 -7.05 -8.85
CA LEU A 62 -10.08 -5.65 -8.84
C LEU A 62 -10.62 -4.90 -7.60
N GLU A 63 -11.85 -5.21 -7.19
CA GLU A 63 -12.48 -4.62 -6.00
C GLU A 63 -11.75 -5.03 -4.71
N GLN A 64 -11.33 -6.29 -4.58
CA GLN A 64 -10.57 -6.75 -3.41
C GLN A 64 -9.22 -6.05 -3.27
N LEU A 65 -8.60 -5.68 -4.39
CA LEU A 65 -7.37 -4.87 -4.43
C LEU A 65 -7.61 -3.38 -4.12
N GLY A 66 -8.88 -2.98 -3.99
CA GLY A 66 -9.32 -1.60 -3.82
C GLY A 66 -9.34 -0.78 -5.11
N LEU A 67 -9.33 -1.42 -6.28
CA LEU A 67 -9.47 -0.77 -7.57
C LEU A 67 -10.95 -0.66 -7.96
N THR A 68 -11.75 -0.14 -7.03
CA THR A 68 -13.21 -0.09 -7.11
C THR A 68 -13.69 0.70 -8.33
N GLY A 69 -14.71 0.18 -9.00
CA GLY A 69 -15.30 0.75 -10.21
C GLY A 69 -14.56 0.43 -11.51
N LEU A 70 -13.34 -0.12 -11.48
CA LEU A 70 -12.70 -0.57 -12.73
C LEU A 70 -13.44 -1.76 -13.38
N ALA A 71 -14.26 -2.49 -12.62
CA ALA A 71 -15.11 -3.55 -13.14
C ALA A 71 -16.11 -3.06 -14.19
N TYR A 72 -16.50 -1.77 -14.18
CA TYR A 72 -17.42 -1.21 -15.18
C TYR A 72 -16.83 -1.20 -16.60
N PHE A 73 -15.49 -1.22 -16.75
CA PHE A 73 -14.86 -1.33 -18.06
C PHE A 73 -15.04 -2.72 -18.68
N ASN A 74 -15.31 -3.75 -17.88
CA ASN A 74 -15.61 -5.09 -18.40
C ASN A 74 -17.03 -5.18 -19.00
N LEU A 75 -17.87 -4.16 -18.80
CA LEU A 75 -19.22 -4.08 -19.37
C LEU A 75 -19.24 -3.46 -20.77
N ILE A 76 -18.11 -2.91 -21.23
CA ILE A 76 -18.02 -2.27 -22.54
C ILE A 76 -18.23 -3.32 -23.63
N ASP A 77 -19.33 -3.17 -24.38
CA ASP A 77 -19.54 -3.92 -25.61
C ASP A 77 -18.71 -3.31 -26.76
N TRP A 78 -17.67 -4.02 -27.16
CA TRP A 78 -16.76 -3.61 -28.24
C TRP A 78 -17.43 -3.56 -29.63
N GLN A 79 -18.63 -4.11 -29.78
CA GLN A 79 -19.41 -4.06 -31.02
C GLN A 79 -20.39 -2.87 -31.06
N ALA A 80 -20.64 -2.24 -29.91
CA ALA A 80 -21.52 -1.09 -29.80
C ALA A 80 -20.79 0.24 -30.07
N ASN A 81 -21.43 1.37 -29.77
CA ASN A 81 -20.79 2.68 -29.86
C ASN A 81 -19.80 2.83 -28.69
N LEU A 82 -18.53 2.51 -28.96
CA LEU A 82 -17.43 2.55 -27.98
C LEU A 82 -17.37 3.85 -27.18
N PHE A 83 -17.64 5.00 -27.79
CA PHE A 83 -17.61 6.28 -27.10
C PHE A 83 -18.70 6.37 -26.02
N LEU A 84 -19.91 5.93 -26.35
CA LEU A 84 -21.04 5.93 -25.41
C LEU A 84 -20.81 4.94 -24.26
N GLU A 85 -20.33 3.73 -24.57
CA GLU A 85 -20.01 2.70 -23.56
C GLU A 85 -18.91 3.17 -22.61
N LEU A 86 -17.83 3.76 -23.16
CA LEU A 86 -16.75 4.31 -22.37
C LEU A 86 -17.23 5.46 -21.47
N GLN A 87 -18.06 6.36 -22.01
CA GLN A 87 -18.64 7.46 -21.24
C GLN A 87 -19.50 6.94 -20.07
N GLN A 88 -20.31 5.91 -20.31
CA GLN A 88 -21.12 5.27 -19.26
C GLN A 88 -20.23 4.63 -18.19
N ALA A 89 -19.24 3.82 -18.58
CA ALA A 89 -18.31 3.19 -17.65
C ALA A 89 -17.56 4.22 -16.79
N VAL A 90 -17.07 5.30 -17.39
CA VAL A 90 -16.40 6.40 -16.67
C VAL A 90 -17.37 7.12 -15.72
N THR A 91 -18.61 7.35 -16.14
CA THR A 91 -19.61 8.00 -15.28
C THR A 91 -19.94 7.15 -14.06
N LEU A 92 -20.10 5.83 -14.24
CA LEU A 92 -20.32 4.89 -13.14
C LEU A 92 -19.10 4.80 -12.21
N LEU A 93 -17.89 4.77 -12.77
CA LEU A 93 -16.64 4.84 -11.99
C LEU A 93 -16.62 6.08 -11.11
N LEU A 94 -16.84 7.26 -11.68
CA LEU A 94 -16.80 8.54 -10.97
C LEU A 94 -17.91 8.64 -9.92
N LEU A 95 -19.12 8.16 -10.21
CA LEU A 95 -20.21 8.14 -9.25
C LEU A 95 -19.89 7.23 -8.05
N ASN A 96 -19.32 6.05 -8.31
CA ASN A 96 -18.89 5.15 -7.25
C ASN A 96 -17.77 5.78 -6.40
N TRP A 97 -16.78 6.40 -7.03
CA TRP A 97 -15.72 7.11 -6.31
C TRP A 97 -16.25 8.29 -5.50
N LEU A 98 -17.24 9.01 -6.02
CA LEU A 98 -17.86 10.12 -5.29
C LEU A 98 -18.53 9.64 -4.00
N LEU A 99 -19.26 8.52 -4.05
CA LEU A 99 -19.87 7.91 -2.86
C LEU A 99 -18.80 7.48 -1.84
N ASP A 100 -17.73 6.82 -2.31
CA ASP A 100 -16.63 6.39 -1.45
C ASP A 100 -15.80 7.55 -0.89
N SER A 101 -15.76 8.69 -1.60
CA SER A 101 -14.91 9.83 -1.26
C SER A 101 -15.25 10.44 0.10
N GLY A 102 -16.53 10.47 0.48
CA GLY A 102 -16.93 11.01 1.79
C GLY A 102 -16.30 10.22 2.94
N LEU A 103 -16.39 8.88 2.88
CA LEU A 103 -15.78 8.00 3.87
C LEU A 103 -14.24 8.04 3.82
N ALA A 104 -13.67 8.08 2.62
CA ALA A 104 -12.22 8.19 2.44
C ALA A 104 -11.68 9.50 3.05
N ILE A 105 -12.37 10.63 2.83
CA ILE A 105 -11.99 11.95 3.37
C ILE A 105 -12.09 11.95 4.89
N VAL A 106 -13.19 11.43 5.46
CA VAL A 106 -13.36 11.39 6.91
C VAL A 106 -12.32 10.48 7.56
N ALA A 107 -12.16 9.25 7.07
CA ALA A 107 -11.23 8.29 7.66
C ALA A 107 -9.77 8.69 7.42
N GLY A 108 -9.41 9.04 6.19
CA GLY A 108 -8.06 9.48 5.81
C GLY A 108 -7.67 10.82 6.44
N GLY A 109 -8.60 11.76 6.50
CA GLY A 109 -8.41 13.04 7.18
C GLY A 109 -8.23 12.87 8.68
N SER A 110 -9.05 12.04 9.33
CA SER A 110 -8.90 11.71 10.75
C SER A 110 -7.55 11.05 11.04
N ALA A 111 -7.14 10.10 10.20
CA ALA A 111 -5.82 9.47 10.29
C ALA A 111 -4.68 10.50 10.18
N LEU A 112 -4.76 11.44 9.24
CA LEU A 112 -3.78 12.52 9.11
C LEU A 112 -3.74 13.42 10.35
N ILE A 113 -4.90 13.82 10.89
CA ILE A 113 -4.97 14.65 12.11
C ILE A 113 -4.32 13.91 13.29
N ILE A 114 -4.67 12.64 13.49
CA ILE A 114 -4.06 11.79 14.54
C ILE A 114 -2.55 11.70 14.35
N LEU A 115 -2.08 11.50 13.12
CA LEU A 115 -0.67 11.38 12.80
C LEU A 115 0.10 12.69 13.07
N VAL A 116 -0.48 13.83 12.69
CA VAL A 116 0.10 15.16 12.95
C VAL A 116 0.16 15.43 14.46
N ALA A 117 -0.91 15.15 15.20
CA ALA A 117 -0.95 15.31 16.65
C ALA A 117 0.06 14.40 17.36
N PHE A 118 0.15 13.13 16.94
CA PHE A 118 1.12 12.18 17.45
C PHE A 118 2.56 12.64 17.19
N ARG A 119 2.85 13.07 15.95
CA ARG A 119 4.17 13.62 15.60
C ARG A 119 4.50 14.85 16.43
N TRP A 120 3.55 15.77 16.60
CA TRP A 120 3.72 16.96 17.43
C TRP A 120 4.06 16.60 18.88
N GLY A 121 3.33 15.65 19.48
CA GLY A 121 3.61 15.17 20.83
C GLY A 121 5.02 14.59 20.99
N LEU A 122 5.48 13.80 20.01
CA LEU A 122 6.84 13.25 20.02
C LEU A 122 7.91 14.33 19.90
N VAL A 123 7.67 15.37 19.08
CA VAL A 123 8.56 16.53 18.98
C VAL A 123 8.67 17.27 20.30
N GLN A 124 7.54 17.51 20.97
CA GLN A 124 7.52 18.15 22.29
C GLN A 124 8.26 17.31 23.35
N ALA A 125 8.24 15.98 23.21
CA ALA A 125 9.02 15.07 24.04
C ALA A 125 10.52 15.00 23.68
N GLY A 126 11.00 15.83 22.75
CA GLY A 126 12.41 15.87 22.33
C GLY A 126 12.84 14.75 21.37
N VAL A 127 11.89 13.97 20.85
CA VAL A 127 12.19 12.91 19.88
C VAL A 127 12.49 13.53 18.53
N ARG A 128 13.73 13.36 18.06
CA ARG A 128 14.19 13.82 16.74
C ARG A 128 13.94 12.75 15.69
N TRP A 129 13.54 13.19 14.51
CA TRP A 129 13.28 12.32 13.36
C TRP A 129 14.41 12.42 12.34
N PRO A 130 14.95 11.28 11.87
CA PRO A 130 15.88 11.31 10.76
C PRO A 130 15.15 11.76 9.48
N PRO A 131 15.77 12.59 8.63
CA PRO A 131 15.21 12.91 7.32
C PRO A 131 15.05 11.60 6.53
N ARG A 132 13.92 11.46 5.85
CA ARG A 132 13.64 10.30 5.00
C ARG A 132 13.54 10.76 3.55
N ASP A 133 14.32 10.14 2.68
CA ASP A 133 14.11 10.29 1.25
C ASP A 133 12.80 9.57 0.88
N LEU A 134 11.90 10.31 0.24
CA LEU A 134 10.58 9.82 -0.14
C LEU A 134 10.44 9.91 -1.66
N ALA A 135 10.84 8.84 -2.35
CA ALA A 135 10.42 8.67 -3.73
C ALA A 135 8.91 8.36 -3.75
N VAL A 136 8.14 9.13 -4.52
CA VAL A 136 6.69 8.92 -4.71
C VAL A 136 6.40 7.48 -5.16
N VAL A 137 7.26 6.91 -5.99
CA VAL A 137 7.16 5.53 -6.46
C VAL A 137 7.21 4.52 -5.31
N ASP A 138 8.03 4.76 -4.28
CA ASP A 138 8.14 3.85 -3.13
C ASP A 138 6.85 3.82 -2.31
N ILE A 139 6.19 4.97 -2.21
CA ILE A 139 4.91 5.13 -1.50
C ILE A 139 3.80 4.40 -2.25
N ILE A 140 3.75 4.53 -3.58
CA ILE A 140 2.80 3.80 -4.43
C ILE A 140 3.00 2.28 -4.29
N TYR A 141 4.26 1.83 -4.36
CA TYR A 141 4.60 0.42 -4.18
C TYR A 141 4.19 -0.13 -2.82
N LEU A 142 4.43 0.60 -1.73
CA LEU A 142 4.00 0.17 -0.39
C LEU A 142 2.46 0.11 -0.28
N ALA A 143 1.76 1.11 -0.81
CA ALA A 143 0.29 1.13 -0.78
C ALA A 143 -0.30 -0.07 -1.54
N LEU A 144 0.21 -0.36 -2.75
CA LEU A 144 -0.17 -1.53 -3.55
C LEU A 144 0.15 -2.84 -2.82
N HIS A 145 1.36 -2.96 -2.26
CA HIS A 145 1.79 -4.14 -1.50
C HIS A 145 0.86 -4.48 -0.35
N TRP A 146 0.53 -3.48 0.46
CA TRP A 146 -0.33 -3.66 1.62
C TRP A 146 -1.77 -3.92 1.20
N ALA A 147 -2.26 -3.30 0.12
CA ALA A 147 -3.56 -3.61 -0.46
C ALA A 147 -3.62 -5.06 -0.94
N PHE A 148 -2.56 -5.56 -1.56
CA PHE A 148 -2.48 -6.94 -2.04
C PHE A 148 -2.58 -7.98 -0.93
N TYR A 149 -1.86 -7.82 0.18
CA TYR A 149 -2.01 -8.74 1.32
C TYR A 149 -3.45 -8.76 1.85
N ARG A 150 -4.09 -7.59 1.96
CA ARG A 150 -5.49 -7.50 2.40
C ARG A 150 -6.43 -8.18 1.42
N ALA A 151 -6.20 -8.01 0.12
CA ALA A 151 -6.96 -8.65 -0.94
C ALA A 151 -6.89 -10.18 -0.87
N ILE A 152 -5.69 -10.76 -0.64
CA ILE A 152 -5.52 -12.21 -0.50
C ILE A 152 -6.39 -12.75 0.64
N PHE A 153 -6.28 -12.15 1.83
CA PHE A 153 -7.03 -12.64 3.00
C PHE A 153 -8.52 -12.34 2.90
N TRP A 154 -8.92 -11.22 2.30
CA TRP A 154 -10.31 -10.94 2.02
C TRP A 154 -10.89 -11.97 1.03
N ALA A 155 -10.16 -12.30 -0.04
CA ALA A 155 -10.58 -13.33 -0.99
C ALA A 155 -10.68 -14.73 -0.34
N ALA A 156 -9.73 -15.08 0.51
CA ALA A 156 -9.70 -16.38 1.19
C ALA A 156 -10.81 -16.55 2.23
N THR A 157 -11.15 -15.48 2.96
CA THR A 157 -12.11 -15.53 4.07
C THR A 157 -13.53 -15.09 3.68
N GLY A 158 -13.67 -14.34 2.59
CA GLY A 158 -14.91 -13.64 2.23
C GLY A 158 -15.23 -12.45 3.13
N ASP A 159 -14.34 -12.07 4.05
CA ASP A 159 -14.57 -11.05 5.07
C ASP A 159 -13.52 -9.93 4.98
N LEU A 160 -13.98 -8.69 4.79
CA LEU A 160 -13.10 -7.52 4.67
C LEU A 160 -12.35 -7.22 5.97
N TYR A 161 -13.00 -7.36 7.13
CA TYR A 161 -12.38 -7.12 8.44
C TYR A 161 -11.22 -8.09 8.65
N LEU A 162 -11.46 -9.39 8.46
CA LEU A 162 -10.40 -10.41 8.54
C LEU A 162 -9.32 -10.17 7.48
N GLY A 163 -9.70 -9.75 6.28
CA GLY A 163 -8.76 -9.33 5.23
C GLY A 163 -7.80 -8.23 5.69
N VAL A 164 -8.33 -7.17 6.30
CA VAL A 164 -7.55 -6.04 6.82
C VAL A 164 -6.62 -6.46 7.96
N VAL A 165 -7.13 -7.22 8.93
CA VAL A 165 -6.37 -7.67 10.10
C VAL A 165 -5.26 -8.65 9.70
N LEU A 166 -5.59 -9.72 8.97
CA LEU A 166 -4.61 -10.73 8.56
C LEU A 166 -3.61 -10.17 7.54
N GLY A 167 -4.05 -9.28 6.64
CA GLY A 167 -3.16 -8.60 5.71
C GLY A 167 -2.13 -7.72 6.43
N SER A 168 -2.54 -7.00 7.47
CA SER A 168 -1.63 -6.21 8.31
C SER A 168 -0.66 -7.11 9.09
N ALA A 169 -1.15 -8.24 9.61
CA ALA A 169 -0.32 -9.23 10.29
C ALA A 169 0.74 -9.82 9.36
N ALA A 170 0.41 -10.10 8.09
CA ALA A 170 1.36 -10.58 7.10
C ALA A 170 2.46 -9.56 6.79
N VAL A 171 2.13 -8.27 6.69
CA VAL A 171 3.13 -7.20 6.54
C VAL A 171 4.09 -7.16 7.74
N ILE A 172 3.56 -7.27 8.96
CA ILE A 172 4.40 -7.30 10.17
C ILE A 172 5.28 -8.55 10.20
N LEU A 173 4.75 -9.71 9.83
CA LEU A 173 5.51 -10.94 9.72
C LEU A 173 6.65 -10.81 8.71
N GLU A 174 6.39 -10.22 7.54
CA GLU A 174 7.43 -9.92 6.53
C GLU A 174 8.55 -9.06 7.12
N TRP A 175 8.21 -8.01 7.88
CA TRP A 175 9.21 -7.17 8.55
C TRP A 175 10.02 -7.93 9.60
N VAL A 176 9.37 -8.80 10.39
CA VAL A 176 10.06 -9.65 11.37
C VAL A 176 11.04 -10.60 10.69
N LEU A 177 10.62 -11.25 9.60
CA LEU A 177 11.46 -12.16 8.83
C LEU A 177 12.67 -11.42 8.22
N MET A 178 12.43 -10.25 7.62
CA MET A 178 13.51 -9.42 7.07
C MET A 178 14.49 -8.92 8.14
N ALA A 179 13.98 -8.44 9.28
CA ALA A 179 14.81 -7.97 10.39
C ALA A 179 15.69 -9.10 10.94
N LYS A 180 15.11 -10.29 11.12
CA LYS A 180 15.84 -11.50 11.54
C LYS A 180 16.94 -11.87 10.54
N MET A 181 16.63 -11.89 9.25
CA MET A 181 17.61 -12.23 8.20
C MET A 181 18.76 -11.23 8.11
N ARG A 182 18.49 -9.95 8.41
CA ARG A 182 19.52 -8.89 8.38
C ARG A 182 20.22 -8.68 9.73
N ASN A 183 19.86 -9.46 10.75
CA ASN A 183 20.31 -9.24 12.13
C ASN A 183 20.09 -7.78 12.60
N GLN A 184 18.94 -7.20 12.23
CA GLN A 184 18.55 -5.83 12.54
C GLN A 184 17.49 -5.79 13.65
N THR A 185 17.47 -4.70 14.41
CA THR A 185 16.44 -4.47 15.43
C THR A 185 15.10 -4.14 14.79
N LEU A 186 14.04 -4.89 15.13
CA LEU A 186 12.69 -4.64 14.65
C LEU A 186 12.18 -3.24 15.05
N LEU A 187 12.53 -2.79 16.25
CA LEU A 187 12.04 -1.56 16.87
C LEU A 187 12.81 -0.30 16.41
N SER A 188 13.27 -0.28 15.17
CA SER A 188 13.80 0.95 14.60
C SER A 188 12.71 2.03 14.50
N GLN A 189 13.07 3.30 14.63
CA GLN A 189 12.14 4.41 14.47
C GLN A 189 11.40 4.35 13.13
N THR A 190 12.09 3.97 12.05
CA THR A 190 11.50 3.81 10.71
C THR A 190 10.46 2.69 10.67
N THR A 191 10.72 1.55 11.34
CA THR A 191 9.74 0.45 11.42
C THR A 191 8.50 0.89 12.21
N LEU A 192 8.69 1.58 13.34
CA LEU A 192 7.58 2.10 14.14
C LEU A 192 6.71 3.08 13.34
N LEU A 193 7.32 3.98 12.57
CA LEU A 193 6.61 4.88 11.67
C LEU A 193 5.82 4.14 10.61
N ASN A 194 6.45 3.17 9.95
CA ASN A 194 5.76 2.34 8.95
C ASN A 194 4.60 1.57 9.59
N ALA A 195 4.73 1.11 10.83
CA ALA A 195 3.66 0.44 11.56
C ALA A 195 2.49 1.38 11.84
N VAL A 196 2.73 2.63 12.25
CA VAL A 196 1.68 3.63 12.43
C VAL A 196 0.96 3.92 11.11
N ILE A 197 1.71 4.13 10.02
CA ILE A 197 1.12 4.36 8.68
C ILE A 197 0.34 3.11 8.22
N LEU A 198 0.85 1.90 8.45
CA LEU A 198 0.16 0.64 8.18
C LEU A 198 -1.18 0.58 8.91
N ILE A 199 -1.20 0.82 10.22
CA ILE A 199 -2.43 0.78 11.04
C ILE A 199 -3.44 1.82 10.57
N LEU A 200 -3.00 3.07 10.36
CA LEU A 200 -3.89 4.15 9.93
C LEU A 200 -4.45 3.92 8.53
N THR A 201 -3.63 3.44 7.59
CA THR A 201 -4.07 3.13 6.22
C THR A 201 -4.91 1.84 6.15
N ALA A 202 -4.69 0.89 7.06
CA ALA A 202 -5.55 -0.27 7.25
C ALA A 202 -6.93 0.13 7.76
N ALA A 203 -6.99 1.01 8.77
CA ALA A 203 -8.24 1.56 9.27
C ALA A 203 -8.99 2.36 8.20
N ALA A 204 -8.29 3.23 7.46
CA ALA A 204 -8.91 4.00 6.38
C ALA A 204 -9.45 3.09 5.26
N PHE A 205 -8.71 2.03 4.90
CA PHE A 205 -9.16 1.05 3.91
C PHE A 205 -10.37 0.24 4.35
N PHE A 206 -10.48 -0.07 5.64
CA PHE A 206 -11.65 -0.75 6.17
C PHE A 206 -12.94 0.05 5.92
N TYR A 207 -12.89 1.38 6.02
CA TYR A 207 -14.05 2.25 5.76
C TYR A 207 -14.25 2.61 4.29
N SER A 208 -13.17 2.70 3.53
CA SER A 208 -13.21 2.99 2.10
C SER A 208 -12.19 2.09 1.40
N PRO A 209 -12.60 0.88 0.93
CA PRO A 209 -11.71 -0.04 0.24
C PRO A 209 -11.45 0.43 -1.20
N ASN A 210 -10.99 1.67 -1.35
CA ASN A 210 -10.71 2.33 -2.61
C ASN A 210 -9.27 2.87 -2.56
N LEU A 211 -8.35 2.08 -3.12
CA LEU A 211 -6.92 2.35 -3.12
C LEU A 211 -6.58 3.67 -3.81
N TRP A 212 -7.31 4.05 -4.86
CA TRP A 212 -7.10 5.32 -5.57
C TRP A 212 -7.34 6.53 -4.67
N LEU A 213 -8.41 6.48 -3.87
CA LEU A 213 -8.72 7.53 -2.92
C LEU A 213 -7.78 7.53 -1.71
N LEU A 214 -7.30 6.37 -1.29
CA LEU A 214 -6.37 6.25 -0.16
C LEU A 214 -4.93 6.64 -0.50
N LEU A 215 -4.51 6.52 -1.76
CA LEU A 215 -3.14 6.78 -2.17
C LEU A 215 -2.68 8.21 -1.84
N PRO A 216 -3.46 9.29 -2.10
CA PRO A 216 -3.15 10.63 -1.63
C PRO A 216 -3.00 10.74 -0.11
N PHE A 217 -3.85 10.08 0.68
CA PHE A 217 -3.75 10.09 2.15
C PHE A 217 -2.50 9.35 2.64
N HIS A 218 -2.20 8.19 2.05
CA HIS A 218 -0.98 7.44 2.35
C HIS A 218 0.27 8.27 2.03
N TRP A 219 0.29 8.94 0.87
CA TRP A 219 1.35 9.85 0.48
C TRP A 219 1.49 11.02 1.45
N ALA A 220 0.39 11.69 1.81
CA ALA A 220 0.39 12.78 2.77
C ALA A 220 0.90 12.33 4.15
N MET A 221 0.50 11.15 4.63
CA MET A 221 0.99 10.56 5.89
C MET A 221 2.50 10.32 5.84
N ALA A 222 3.01 9.78 4.73
CA ALA A 222 4.45 9.60 4.53
C ALA A 222 5.19 10.95 4.55
N VAL A 223 4.69 11.97 3.85
CA VAL A 223 5.28 13.32 3.82
C VAL A 223 5.31 13.95 5.21
N VAL A 224 4.23 13.85 5.97
CA VAL A 224 4.18 14.34 7.37
C VAL A 224 5.31 13.72 8.19
N MET A 225 5.60 12.44 7.99
CA MET A 225 6.61 11.72 8.74
C MET A 225 8.05 11.89 8.23
N ALA A 226 8.26 12.30 6.99
CA ALA A 226 9.60 12.49 6.43
C ALA A 226 10.19 13.88 6.65
N ARG A 227 9.35 14.91 6.85
CA ARG A 227 9.85 16.29 6.97
C ARG A 227 10.62 16.48 8.29
N PRO A 228 11.79 17.13 8.28
CA PRO A 228 12.47 17.51 9.50
C PRO A 228 11.67 18.62 10.23
N VAL A 229 11.75 18.61 11.56
CA VAL A 229 10.99 19.49 12.46
C VAL A 229 11.40 20.97 12.32
N TYR A 230 12.61 21.24 11.82
CA TYR A 230 13.20 22.59 11.75
C TYR A 230 12.38 23.60 10.95
N VAL A 231 11.49 23.17 10.04
CA VAL A 231 10.67 24.08 9.22
C VAL A 231 9.50 24.69 10.02
N LEU A 232 9.07 24.08 11.13
CA LEU A 232 7.92 24.57 11.90
C LEU A 232 8.29 25.56 13.01
N ALA A 233 9.57 25.59 13.44
CA ALA A 233 10.03 26.47 14.52
C ALA A 233 10.33 27.91 14.07
N HIS A 234 10.18 28.23 12.78
CA HIS A 234 10.43 29.58 12.22
C HIS A 234 9.16 30.22 11.63
N LEU A 235 7.99 29.64 11.91
CA LEU A 235 6.68 30.17 11.51
C LEU A 235 5.87 30.70 12.72
N GLY A 236 6.51 30.85 13.87
CA GLY A 236 5.93 31.44 15.09
C GLY A 236 6.66 32.70 15.50
#